data_AF-A0A4V1Q5L5-F1
#
_entry.id   AF-A0A4V1Q5L5-F1
#
_cell.length_a   1.000
_cell.length_b   1.000
_cell.length_c   1.000
_cell.angle_alpha   90.00
_cell.angle_beta   90.00
_cell.angle_gamma   90.00
#
_symmetry.space_group_name_H-M   'P 1'
#
loop_
_entity.id
_entity.type
_entity.pdbx_description
1 polymer ?
#
loop_
_entity_poly.entity_id
_entity_poly.type
_entity_poly.pdbx_seq_one_letter_code
_entity_poly.pdbx_strand_id
1 'polypeptide(L)'
;QQEKAKSAADKKRITQKLKQTAFAGAKNYQYVMSEQPEMRSIQPVHVWDNYRFTRFEFPANAELPQVYMISASGKETLPNSHVVGENRNIIEVETVAKEWRIRLGDKVVGVRNNNFAPGAGAVATGTASPDVRRVQIGEDN
;
A
#
# COMPACT_ATOMS: atom_id res chain seq x y z
N GLN A 1 14.38 -12.00 33.86
CA GLN A 1 13.01 -11.64 33.43
C GLN A 1 12.91 -10.21 32.86
N GLN A 2 13.70 -9.23 33.36
CA GLN A 2 13.70 -7.85 32.83
C GLN A 2 14.17 -7.69 31.37
N GLU A 3 15.14 -8.47 30.87
CA GLU A 3 15.58 -8.38 29.46
C GLU A 3 14.52 -8.84 28.45
N LYS A 4 13.77 -9.90 28.76
CA LYS A 4 12.64 -10.35 27.92
C LYS A 4 11.53 -9.29 27.87
N ALA A 5 11.27 -8.59 28.98
CA ALA A 5 10.29 -7.51 29.05
C ALA A 5 10.74 -6.26 28.26
N LYS A 6 12.02 -5.86 28.36
CA LYS A 6 12.60 -4.79 27.52
C LYS A 6 12.55 -5.14 26.03
N SER A 7 12.93 -6.36 25.66
CA SER A 7 12.85 -6.88 24.28
C SER A 7 11.42 -6.85 23.72
N ALA A 8 10.42 -7.22 24.52
CA ALA A 8 9.02 -7.19 24.10
C ALA A 8 8.47 -5.76 23.92
N ALA A 9 8.84 -4.84 24.82
CA ALA A 9 8.47 -3.43 24.73
C ALA A 9 9.12 -2.75 23.52
N ASP A 10 10.41 -3.03 23.27
CA ASP A 10 11.13 -2.51 22.10
C ASP A 10 10.56 -3.06 20.80
N LYS A 11 10.26 -4.37 20.72
CA LYS A 11 9.56 -4.95 19.57
C LYS A 11 8.24 -4.24 19.30
N LYS A 12 7.39 -4.04 20.32
CA LYS A 12 6.12 -3.31 20.17
C LYS A 12 6.34 -1.88 19.65
N ARG A 13 7.30 -1.14 20.22
CA ARG A 13 7.63 0.23 19.80
C ARG A 13 8.11 0.28 18.36
N ILE A 14 8.98 -0.63 17.96
CA ILE A 14 9.50 -0.72 16.59
C ILE A 14 8.37 -1.06 15.62
N THR A 15 7.53 -2.05 15.93
CA THR A 15 6.37 -2.39 15.09
C THR A 15 5.39 -1.22 14.96
N GLN A 16 5.15 -0.49 16.04
CA GLN A 16 4.28 0.69 16.01
C GLN A 16 4.86 1.78 15.11
N LYS A 17 6.15 2.11 15.27
CA LYS A 17 6.84 3.08 14.41
C LYS A 17 6.83 2.65 12.94
N LEU A 18 7.10 1.36 12.67
CA LEU A 18 7.05 0.80 11.32
C LEU A 18 5.68 1.06 10.68
N LYS A 19 4.59 0.73 11.38
CA LYS A 19 3.22 0.95 10.88
C LYS A 19 2.89 2.44 10.69
N GLN A 20 3.28 3.28 11.65
CA GLN A 20 2.97 4.71 11.60
C GLN A 20 3.66 5.42 10.44
N THR A 21 4.92 5.07 10.14
CA THR A 21 5.72 5.83 9.18
C THR A 21 5.97 5.08 7.87
N ALA A 22 5.41 3.86 7.71
CA ALA A 22 5.44 3.11 6.45
C ALA A 22 4.86 3.92 5.27
N PHE A 23 3.76 4.62 5.51
CA PHE A 23 3.10 5.45 4.51
C PHE A 23 3.50 6.94 4.61
N ALA A 24 4.60 7.28 5.30
CA ALA A 24 5.11 8.65 5.37
C ALA A 24 5.72 9.11 4.03
N GLY A 25 6.10 10.38 3.95
CA GLY A 25 6.78 10.99 2.79
C GLY A 25 5.88 11.78 1.83
N ALA A 26 6.45 12.22 0.70
CA ALA A 26 5.72 12.90 -0.36
C ALA A 26 4.58 12.02 -0.89
N LYS A 27 3.47 12.64 -1.28
CA LYS A 27 2.29 11.94 -1.78
C LYS A 27 2.01 12.30 -3.22
N ASN A 28 1.55 11.32 -3.97
CA ASN A 28 1.04 11.51 -5.30
C ASN A 28 -0.46 11.21 -5.31
N TYR A 29 -1.24 12.19 -5.78
CA TYR A 29 -2.71 12.12 -5.89
C TYR A 29 -3.16 12.15 -7.36
N GLN A 30 -2.23 12.10 -8.33
CA GLN A 30 -2.54 12.24 -9.75
C GLN A 30 -3.04 10.90 -10.32
N TYR A 31 -4.22 10.49 -9.88
CA TYR A 31 -4.90 9.28 -10.29
C TYR A 31 -6.18 9.61 -11.06
N VAL A 32 -6.41 8.89 -12.16
CA VAL A 32 -7.66 8.94 -12.91
C VAL A 32 -8.25 7.54 -12.99
N MET A 33 -9.57 7.44 -13.05
CA MET A 33 -10.27 6.16 -13.12
C MET A 33 -11.27 6.12 -14.27
N SER A 34 -11.62 4.92 -14.71
CA SER A 34 -12.71 4.70 -15.66
C SER A 34 -14.05 4.98 -14.98
N GLU A 35 -14.84 5.87 -15.57
CA GLU A 35 -16.18 6.17 -15.07
C GLU A 35 -17.24 5.43 -15.89
N GLN A 36 -17.84 4.42 -15.27
CA GLN A 36 -18.98 3.67 -15.82
C GLN A 36 -20.05 3.59 -14.73
N PRO A 37 -21.32 3.99 -15.00
CA PRO A 37 -22.39 4.00 -14.00
C PRO A 37 -22.57 2.65 -13.28
N GLU A 38 -22.39 1.54 -14.00
CA GLU A 38 -22.56 0.17 -13.51
C GLU A 38 -21.48 -0.20 -12.49
N MET A 39 -20.31 0.44 -12.58
CA MET A 39 -19.11 0.17 -11.78
C MET A 39 -19.00 1.05 -10.54
N ARG A 40 -19.90 2.05 -10.37
CA ARG A 40 -19.88 2.99 -9.23
C ARG A 40 -19.82 2.33 -7.86
N SER A 41 -20.43 1.15 -7.71
CA SER A 41 -20.44 0.42 -6.44
C SER A 41 -19.07 -0.09 -5.99
N ILE A 42 -18.08 -0.14 -6.89
CA ILE A 42 -16.72 -0.63 -6.62
C ILE A 42 -15.65 0.45 -6.86
N GLN A 43 -16.08 1.69 -7.10
CA GLN A 43 -15.15 2.79 -7.29
C GLN A 43 -14.52 3.17 -5.95
N PRO A 44 -13.19 3.38 -5.91
CA PRO A 44 -12.55 3.95 -4.74
C PRO A 44 -12.97 5.41 -4.58
N VAL A 45 -13.12 5.86 -3.34
CA VAL A 45 -13.31 7.26 -2.98
C VAL A 45 -12.02 8.04 -3.22
N HIS A 46 -10.89 7.47 -2.81
CA HIS A 46 -9.57 8.07 -3.00
C HIS A 46 -8.55 7.03 -3.45
N VAL A 47 -7.64 7.43 -4.33
CA VAL A 47 -6.45 6.66 -4.70
C VAL A 47 -5.23 7.56 -4.63
N TRP A 48 -4.21 7.12 -3.89
CA TRP A 48 -2.98 7.88 -3.74
C TRP A 48 -1.82 6.97 -3.38
N ASP A 49 -0.59 7.43 -3.65
CA ASP A 49 0.62 6.69 -3.32
C ASP A 49 1.65 7.57 -2.62
N ASN A 50 2.64 6.93 -2.00
CA ASN A 50 3.83 7.59 -1.44
C ASN A 50 5.11 7.22 -2.20
N TYR A 51 5.00 6.90 -3.48
CA TYR A 51 6.03 6.35 -4.37
C TYR A 51 6.58 4.98 -3.97
N ARG A 52 6.05 4.35 -2.92
CA ARG A 52 6.39 2.96 -2.54
C ARG A 52 5.17 2.08 -2.43
N PHE A 53 4.14 2.56 -1.75
CA PHE A 53 2.86 1.88 -1.56
C PHE A 53 1.73 2.71 -2.14
N THR A 54 0.69 2.04 -2.60
CA THR A 54 -0.52 2.66 -3.15
C THR A 54 -1.70 2.32 -2.25
N ARG A 55 -2.51 3.32 -1.88
CA ARG A 55 -3.73 3.15 -1.11
C ARG A 55 -4.96 3.37 -1.98
N PHE A 56 -5.93 2.47 -1.84
CA PHE A 56 -7.25 2.56 -2.43
C PHE A 56 -8.26 2.61 -1.29
N GLU A 57 -8.88 3.76 -1.07
CA GLU A 57 -9.92 3.93 -0.07
C GLU A 57 -11.29 3.71 -0.70
N PHE A 58 -12.10 2.87 -0.05
CA PHE A 58 -13.48 2.58 -0.43
C PHE A 58 -14.45 3.15 0.62
N PRO A 59 -15.75 3.27 0.31
CA PRO A 59 -16.73 3.64 1.33
C PRO A 59 -16.72 2.64 2.50
N ALA A 60 -16.84 3.13 3.75
CA ALA A 60 -16.62 2.33 4.96
C ALA A 60 -17.47 1.05 5.07
N ASN A 61 -18.66 1.04 4.49
CA ASN A 61 -19.60 -0.10 4.51
C ASN A 61 -19.78 -0.73 3.12
N ALA A 62 -18.91 -0.43 2.15
CA ALA A 62 -18.93 -1.08 0.84
C ALA A 62 -18.23 -2.45 0.90
N GLU A 63 -18.63 -3.34 -0.01
CA GLU A 63 -17.90 -4.58 -0.25
C GLU A 63 -16.49 -4.25 -0.79
N LEU A 64 -15.45 -4.87 -0.22
CA LEU A 64 -14.08 -4.63 -0.66
C LEU A 64 -13.80 -5.40 -1.95
N PRO A 65 -13.45 -4.70 -3.05
CA PRO A 65 -13.04 -5.35 -4.28
C PRO A 65 -11.61 -5.88 -4.18
N GLN A 66 -11.21 -6.71 -5.13
CA GLN A 66 -9.83 -7.14 -5.30
C GLN A 66 -9.08 -6.16 -6.22
N VAL A 67 -7.89 -5.74 -5.80
CA VAL A 67 -7.02 -4.86 -6.58
C VAL A 67 -5.92 -5.67 -7.27
N TYR A 68 -5.72 -5.41 -8.56
CA TYR A 68 -4.67 -5.97 -9.39
C TYR A 68 -3.84 -4.84 -10.02
N MET A 69 -2.55 -5.12 -10.27
CA MET A 69 -1.67 -4.21 -11.00
C MET A 69 -1.46 -4.68 -12.43
N ILE A 70 -1.21 -3.75 -13.35
CA ILE A 70 -0.65 -4.07 -14.66
C ILE A 70 0.88 -3.97 -14.54
N SER A 71 1.55 -5.11 -14.65
CA SER A 71 3.00 -5.19 -14.61
C SER A 71 3.65 -4.52 -15.83
N ALA A 72 4.96 -4.30 -15.79
CA ALA A 72 5.72 -3.81 -16.94
C ALA A 72 5.57 -4.69 -18.21
N SER A 73 5.17 -5.96 -18.05
CA SER A 73 4.87 -6.86 -19.17
C SER A 73 3.52 -6.58 -19.85
N GLY A 74 2.71 -5.67 -19.32
CA GLY A 74 1.34 -5.41 -19.76
C GLY A 74 0.31 -6.41 -19.23
N LYS A 75 0.74 -7.46 -18.51
CA LYS A 75 -0.15 -8.45 -17.91
C LYS A 75 -0.63 -8.02 -16.54
N GLU A 76 -1.88 -8.37 -16.24
CA GLU A 76 -2.47 -8.23 -14.91
C GLU A 76 -1.80 -9.18 -13.92
N THR A 77 -1.51 -8.70 -12.72
CA THR A 77 -0.81 -9.44 -11.67
C THR A 77 -1.45 -9.11 -10.33
N LEU A 78 -1.63 -10.13 -9.49
CA LEU A 78 -2.11 -9.95 -8.12
C LEU A 78 -0.95 -9.45 -7.24
N PRO A 79 -1.01 -8.23 -6.71
CA PRO A 79 0.04 -7.71 -5.85
C PRO A 79 -0.15 -8.15 -4.40
N ASN A 80 0.92 -8.08 -3.61
CA ASN A 80 0.82 -8.17 -2.16
C ASN A 80 0.10 -6.92 -1.64
N SER A 81 -0.94 -7.12 -0.83
CA SER A 81 -1.73 -6.04 -0.26
C SER A 81 -2.30 -6.45 1.08
N HIS A 82 -2.65 -5.45 1.89
CA HIS A 82 -3.31 -5.64 3.15
C HIS A 82 -4.28 -4.47 3.42
N VAL A 83 -5.28 -4.72 4.26
CA VAL A 83 -6.29 -3.71 4.61
C VAL A 83 -5.83 -2.90 5.81
N VAL A 84 -5.94 -1.57 5.73
CA VAL A 84 -5.61 -0.60 6.77
C VAL A 84 -6.78 0.35 7.04
N GLY A 85 -6.61 1.23 8.04
CA GLY A 85 -7.64 2.18 8.47
C GLY A 85 -8.56 1.61 9.54
N GLU A 86 -9.18 2.49 10.34
CA GLU A 86 -10.08 2.11 11.44
C GLU A 86 -11.31 1.36 10.94
N ASN A 87 -11.84 1.79 9.80
CA ASN A 87 -13.02 1.17 9.17
C ASN A 87 -12.68 -0.03 8.28
N ARG A 88 -11.39 -0.41 8.18
CA ARG A 88 -10.91 -1.49 7.28
C ARG A 88 -11.38 -1.29 5.83
N ASN A 89 -11.34 -0.05 5.36
CA ASN A 89 -11.85 0.35 4.05
C ASN A 89 -10.74 0.80 3.09
N ILE A 90 -9.48 0.70 3.50
CA ILE A 90 -8.33 1.12 2.70
C ILE A 90 -7.49 -0.10 2.35
N ILE A 91 -7.36 -0.42 1.07
CA ILE A 91 -6.43 -1.45 0.59
C ILE A 91 -5.08 -0.77 0.33
N GLU A 92 -4.08 -1.10 1.15
CA GLU A 92 -2.69 -0.71 0.93
C GLU A 92 -1.98 -1.82 0.14
N VAL A 93 -1.51 -1.47 -1.05
CA VAL A 93 -0.74 -2.35 -1.90
C VAL A 93 0.74 -2.03 -1.72
N GLU A 94 1.55 -3.08 -1.52
CA GLU A 94 2.98 -2.99 -1.24
C GLU A 94 3.84 -2.71 -2.49
N THR A 95 3.28 -1.98 -3.45
CA THR A 95 3.94 -1.57 -4.69
C THR A 95 3.28 -0.33 -5.30
N VAL A 96 3.95 0.28 -6.28
CA VAL A 96 3.40 1.31 -7.15
C VAL A 96 3.42 0.82 -8.59
N ALA A 97 2.32 1.02 -9.29
CA ALA A 97 2.17 0.67 -10.70
C ALA A 97 1.52 1.82 -11.48
N LYS A 98 1.78 1.85 -12.79
CA LYS A 98 1.20 2.85 -13.69
C LYS A 98 -0.30 2.63 -13.92
N GLU A 99 -0.73 1.38 -13.97
CA GLU A 99 -2.14 1.02 -14.13
C GLU A 99 -2.56 -0.08 -13.15
N TRP A 100 -3.83 -0.01 -12.79
CA TRP A 100 -4.49 -0.88 -11.83
C TRP A 100 -5.85 -1.32 -12.36
N ARG A 101 -6.31 -2.47 -11.88
CA ARG A 101 -7.67 -3.00 -12.12
C ARG A 101 -8.28 -3.34 -10.77
N ILE A 102 -9.44 -2.78 -10.49
CA ILE A 102 -10.23 -3.05 -9.30
C ILE A 102 -11.40 -3.94 -9.75
N ARG A 103 -11.54 -5.13 -9.18
CA ARG A 103 -12.50 -6.15 -9.63
C ARG A 103 -13.38 -6.65 -8.49
N LEU A 104 -14.65 -6.88 -8.80
CA LEU A 104 -15.59 -7.56 -7.91
C LEU A 104 -16.69 -8.21 -8.75
N GLY A 105 -16.75 -9.54 -8.75
CA GLY A 105 -17.59 -10.29 -9.69
C GLY A 105 -17.28 -9.88 -11.13
N ASP A 106 -18.31 -9.51 -11.90
CA ASP A 106 -18.19 -9.07 -13.29
C ASP A 106 -17.82 -7.59 -13.44
N LYS A 107 -17.69 -6.85 -12.34
CA LYS A 107 -17.38 -5.42 -12.35
C LYS A 107 -15.88 -5.16 -12.40
N VAL A 108 -15.47 -4.16 -13.18
CA VAL A 108 -14.08 -3.73 -13.26
C VAL A 108 -13.96 -2.20 -13.36
N VAL A 109 -13.07 -1.62 -12.55
CA VAL A 109 -12.66 -0.21 -12.65
C VAL A 109 -11.17 -0.18 -12.98
N GLY A 110 -10.82 0.48 -14.08
CA GLY A 110 -9.43 0.80 -14.40
C GLY A 110 -9.00 2.06 -13.66
N VAL A 111 -7.84 2.03 -13.02
CA VAL A 111 -7.23 3.20 -12.38
C VAL A 111 -5.83 3.41 -12.95
N ARG A 112 -5.48 4.65 -13.29
CA ARG A 112 -4.18 5.03 -13.87
C ARG A 112 -3.48 6.07 -13.01
N ASN A 113 -2.21 5.82 -12.73
CA ASN A 113 -1.30 6.78 -12.11
C ASN A 113 -0.64 7.65 -13.21
N ASN A 114 -1.01 8.92 -13.25
CA ASN A 114 -0.49 9.88 -14.22
C ASN A 114 0.91 10.40 -13.87
N ASN A 115 1.36 10.19 -12.63
CA ASN A 115 2.68 10.59 -12.14
C ASN A 115 3.47 9.38 -11.60
N PHE A 116 3.46 8.31 -12.40
CA PHE A 116 4.21 7.11 -12.09
C PHE A 116 5.72 7.38 -12.19
N ALA A 117 6.39 7.47 -11.05
CA ALA A 117 7.82 7.73 -10.93
C ALA A 117 8.52 6.59 -10.14
N PRO A 118 8.92 5.49 -10.80
CA PRO A 118 9.50 4.32 -10.12
C PRO A 118 10.87 4.58 -9.46
N GLY A 119 11.55 5.67 -9.82
CA GLY A 119 12.81 6.09 -9.18
C GLY A 119 12.63 6.95 -7.93
N ALA A 120 11.40 7.38 -7.60
CA ALA A 120 11.13 8.23 -6.45
C ALA A 120 10.81 7.40 -5.19
N GLY A 121 10.98 8.01 -4.01
CA GLY A 121 10.52 7.44 -2.73
C GLY A 121 11.33 6.27 -2.17
N ALA A 122 12.45 5.87 -2.79
CA ALA A 122 13.30 4.81 -2.27
C ALA A 122 13.84 5.14 -0.87
N VAL A 123 13.78 4.17 0.05
CA VAL A 123 14.41 4.27 1.37
C VAL A 123 15.49 3.19 1.51
N ALA A 124 16.66 3.57 1.99
CA ALA A 124 17.80 2.65 2.17
C ALA A 124 17.78 1.93 3.52
N THR A 125 16.65 1.90 4.22
CA THR A 125 16.54 1.31 5.57
C THR A 125 16.30 -0.20 5.56
N GLY A 126 15.99 -0.77 4.40
CA GLY A 126 15.60 -2.18 4.28
C GLY A 126 14.23 -2.48 4.90
N THR A 127 13.42 -1.46 5.19
CA THR A 127 12.03 -1.59 5.64
C THR A 127 11.11 -0.60 4.91
N ALA A 128 9.80 -0.76 5.10
CA ALA A 128 8.81 0.19 4.62
C ALA A 128 8.86 1.55 5.35
N SER A 129 9.58 1.71 6.46
CA SER A 129 9.65 2.97 7.20
C SER A 129 11.05 3.61 7.07
N PRO A 130 11.13 4.94 6.89
CA PRO A 130 12.41 5.65 6.99
C PRO A 130 12.97 5.66 8.42
N ASP A 131 12.15 5.41 9.44
CA ASP A 131 12.53 5.45 10.85
C ASP A 131 12.88 4.08 11.43
N VAL A 132 12.70 3.01 10.66
CA VAL A 132 12.98 1.63 11.08
C VAL A 132 13.97 1.02 10.11
N ARG A 133 15.10 0.54 10.63
CA ARG A 133 16.16 -0.11 9.84
C ARG A 133 16.19 -1.61 10.11
N ARG A 134 16.31 -2.41 9.05
CA ARG A 134 16.59 -3.85 9.15
C ARG A 134 18.05 -4.06 9.53
N VAL A 135 18.29 -4.84 10.58
CA VAL A 135 19.62 -5.26 11.03
C VAL A 135 19.65 -6.79 11.10
N GLN A 136 20.66 -7.40 10.49
CA GLN A 136 20.88 -8.84 10.58
C GLN A 136 21.56 -9.14 11.92
N ILE A 137 21.00 -10.09 12.68
CA ILE A 137 21.57 -10.50 13.97
C ILE A 137 22.31 -11.81 13.69
N GLY A 138 23.65 -11.80 13.71
CA GLY A 138 24.47 -13.01 13.52
C GLY A 138 25.69 -12.92 12.60
N GLU A 139 26.13 -11.73 12.18
CA GLU A 139 27.43 -11.53 11.52
C GLU A 139 28.30 -10.59 12.36
N ASP A 140 28.82 -11.14 13.47
CA ASP A 140 30.08 -10.70 14.06
C ASP A 140 31.06 -11.87 13.86
N ASN A 141 32.02 -11.70 12.93
CA ASN A 141 33.25 -12.49 12.89
C ASN A 141 34.36 -11.66 13.53
#